data_AF-A0A7K2WGT6-F1
#
_entry.id   AF-A0A7K2WGT6-F1
#
_cell.length_a   1.000
_cell.length_b   1.000
_cell.length_c   1.000
_cell.angle_alpha   90.00
_cell.angle_beta   90.00
_cell.angle_gamma   90.00
#
_symmetry.space_group_name_H-M   'P 1'
#
loop_
_entity.id
_entity.type
_entity.pdbx_description
1 polymer ?
#
loop_
_entity_poly.entity_id
_entity_poly.type
_entity_poly.pdbx_seq_one_letter_code
_entity_poly.pdbx_strand_id
1 'polypeptide(L)'
;MEARGGDETPDGPESPDRPTATVVGVDGLVSGVLGLSGFDLAATHRSVDSNAFGARSATPVLWTGGSVESGVLYAAAVHLGGAAPDPRDVPDVTGRFEGPVATAVVSWPDGIRDTVRLPAPEEPEEPEESNRA
;
A
#
# COMPACT_ATOMS: atom_id res chain seq x y z
N MET A 1 -35.91 -10.12 -34.09
CA MET A 1 -35.06 -10.11 -35.28
C MET A 1 -34.04 -9.00 -35.10
N GLU A 2 -32.83 -9.44 -34.75
CA GLU A 2 -31.49 -8.84 -34.84
C GLU A 2 -31.15 -7.38 -34.47
N ALA A 3 -29.97 -7.31 -33.83
CA ALA A 3 -29.23 -6.19 -33.24
C ALA A 3 -28.58 -5.23 -34.25
N ARG A 4 -28.24 -4.04 -33.78
CA ARG A 4 -26.89 -3.39 -33.83
C ARG A 4 -26.81 -2.47 -32.59
N GLY A 5 -25.81 -2.50 -31.72
CA GLY A 5 -24.39 -2.70 -31.93
C GLY A 5 -23.69 -1.39 -31.58
N GLY A 6 -23.43 -1.18 -30.28
CA GLY A 6 -22.66 -0.07 -29.73
C GLY A 6 -21.83 -0.64 -28.58
N ASP A 7 -20.63 -1.08 -28.94
CA ASP A 7 -19.60 -1.60 -28.06
C ASP A 7 -18.93 -0.42 -27.35
N GLU A 8 -19.51 0.03 -26.24
CA GLU A 8 -18.76 0.85 -25.27
C GLU A 8 -18.06 -0.12 -24.32
N THR A 9 -16.80 -0.41 -24.64
CA THR A 9 -15.83 -0.91 -23.68
C THR A 9 -15.83 0.04 -22.49
N PRO A 10 -16.17 -0.38 -21.26
CA PRO A 10 -15.98 0.49 -20.11
C PRO A 10 -14.47 0.77 -20.00
N ASP A 11 -14.11 2.05 -20.10
CA ASP A 11 -12.79 2.56 -19.74
C ASP A 11 -12.39 2.03 -18.36
N GLY A 12 -11.10 1.74 -18.20
CA GLY A 12 -10.52 0.99 -17.07
C GLY A 12 -10.96 1.50 -15.69
N PRO A 13 -10.89 0.65 -14.65
CA PRO A 13 -11.49 0.96 -13.37
C PRO A 13 -10.93 2.28 -12.81
N GLU A 14 -11.82 3.26 -12.65
CA GLU A 14 -11.60 4.40 -11.74
C GLU A 14 -11.09 3.82 -10.42
N SER A 15 -9.84 4.14 -10.04
CA SER A 15 -9.33 3.72 -8.73
C SER A 15 -10.21 4.39 -7.67
N PRO A 16 -10.91 3.63 -6.80
CA PRO A 16 -11.58 4.23 -5.64
C PRO A 16 -10.54 5.02 -4.83
N ASP A 17 -10.98 6.10 -4.17
CA ASP A 17 -10.14 6.94 -3.30
C ASP A 17 -9.18 6.06 -2.47
N ARG A 18 -7.91 6.02 -2.88
CA ARG A 18 -6.89 5.18 -2.23
C ARG A 18 -6.69 5.69 -0.80
N PRO A 19 -6.65 4.82 0.22
CA PRO A 19 -6.51 5.26 1.59
C PRO A 19 -5.21 6.07 1.75
N THR A 20 -5.36 7.33 2.13
CA THR A 20 -4.24 8.29 2.19
C THR A 20 -4.28 9.07 3.50
N ALA A 21 -3.13 9.23 4.14
CA ALA A 21 -2.97 10.11 5.30
C ALA A 21 -1.75 11.00 5.11
N THR A 22 -1.89 12.29 5.44
CA THR A 22 -0.82 13.28 5.31
C THR A 22 -0.76 14.18 6.54
N VAL A 23 0.45 14.62 6.85
CA VAL A 23 0.76 15.60 7.89
C VAL A 23 1.61 16.68 7.25
N VAL A 24 1.21 17.94 7.45
CA VAL A 24 1.99 19.11 7.05
C VAL A 24 2.66 19.70 8.28
N GLY A 25 3.99 19.76 8.26
CA GLY A 25 4.80 20.42 9.27
C GLY A 25 4.71 21.93 9.19
N VAL A 26 5.19 22.61 10.24
CA VAL A 26 5.15 24.08 10.34
C VAL A 26 5.93 24.78 9.23
N ASP A 27 6.97 24.13 8.70
CA ASP A 27 7.79 24.65 7.59
C ASP A 27 7.24 24.27 6.20
N GLY A 28 6.02 23.73 6.14
CA GLY A 28 5.37 23.29 4.89
C GLY A 28 5.82 21.93 4.37
N LEU A 29 6.74 21.24 5.05
CA LEU A 29 7.12 19.87 4.72
C LEU A 29 5.91 18.93 4.91
N VAL A 30 5.59 18.16 3.88
CA VAL A 30 4.53 17.17 3.86
C VAL A 30 5.14 15.78 4.06
N SER A 31 4.62 15.05 5.06
CA SER A 31 4.86 13.62 5.25
C SER A 31 3.56 12.88 5.02
N GLY A 32 3.55 11.83 4.20
CA GLY A 32 2.35 11.11 3.85
C GLY A 32 2.56 9.64 3.54
N VAL A 33 1.47 8.88 3.65
CA VAL A 33 1.38 7.48 3.24
C VAL A 33 0.14 7.28 2.38
N LEU A 34 0.29 6.51 1.29
CA LEU A 34 -0.78 6.19 0.35
C LEU A 34 -0.83 4.67 0.17
N GLY A 35 -2.00 4.07 0.32
CA GLY A 35 -2.22 2.67 -0.01
C GLY A 35 -2.20 2.45 -1.52
N LEU A 36 -1.34 1.56 -2.00
CA LEU A 36 -1.27 1.16 -3.40
C LEU A 36 -1.98 -0.18 -3.65
N SER A 37 -1.94 -1.09 -2.67
CA SER A 37 -2.62 -2.38 -2.70
C SER A 37 -2.83 -2.91 -1.28
N GLY A 38 -3.96 -3.57 -1.03
CA GLY A 38 -4.24 -4.33 0.20
C GLY A 38 -4.57 -3.51 1.45
N PHE A 39 -4.55 -2.18 1.41
CA PHE A 39 -4.93 -1.34 2.55
C PHE A 39 -6.33 -0.78 2.38
N ASP A 40 -7.04 -0.63 3.50
CA ASP A 40 -8.43 -0.16 3.53
C ASP A 40 -8.57 1.20 4.23
N LEU A 41 -7.64 1.50 5.15
CA LEU A 41 -7.75 2.62 6.07
C LEU A 41 -6.46 3.43 6.10
N ALA A 42 -6.61 4.74 6.25
CA ALA A 42 -5.52 5.66 6.53
C ALA A 42 -5.91 6.62 7.65
N ALA A 43 -4.95 6.95 8.52
CA ALA A 43 -5.17 7.90 9.60
C ALA A 43 -3.88 8.64 9.96
N THR A 44 -3.99 9.65 10.82
CA THR A 44 -2.84 10.27 11.47
C THR A 44 -2.86 9.93 12.96
N HIS A 45 -1.88 9.16 13.41
CA HIS A 45 -1.68 8.91 14.83
C HIS A 45 -0.91 10.07 15.47
N ARG A 46 -1.48 10.70 16.49
CA ARG A 46 -0.85 11.82 17.21
C ARG A 46 -0.48 11.39 18.62
N SER A 47 0.73 11.71 19.04
CA SER A 47 1.21 11.36 20.38
C SER A 47 2.05 12.47 21.00
N VAL A 48 2.17 12.44 22.33
CA VAL A 48 2.94 13.39 23.15
C VAL A 48 4.09 12.63 23.79
N ASP A 49 5.28 13.24 23.86
CA ASP A 49 6.51 12.66 24.43
C ASP A 49 6.92 11.30 23.83
N SER A 50 6.43 11.00 22.63
CA SER A 50 6.63 9.74 21.92
C SER A 50 8.00 9.59 21.24
N ASN A 51 8.79 10.67 21.15
CA ASN A 51 10.13 10.63 20.57
C ASN A 51 10.99 11.77 21.11
N ALA A 52 12.30 11.65 20.93
CA ALA A 52 13.29 12.62 21.43
C ALA A 52 13.35 13.94 20.62
N PHE A 53 12.63 14.03 19.49
CA PHE A 53 12.70 15.16 18.57
C PHE A 53 11.62 16.22 18.80
N GLY A 54 10.70 15.99 19.74
CA GLY A 54 9.74 17.00 20.15
C GLY A 54 8.66 16.48 21.09
N ALA A 55 8.02 17.39 21.81
CA ALA A 55 6.94 17.08 22.74
C ALA A 55 5.68 16.51 22.05
N ARG A 56 5.56 16.62 20.72
CA ARG A 56 4.40 16.15 19.96
C ARG A 56 4.84 15.50 18.65
N SER A 57 4.14 14.45 18.25
CA SER A 57 4.29 13.78 16.96
C SER A 57 2.94 13.67 16.25
N ALA A 58 3.01 13.61 14.93
CA ALA A 58 1.88 13.26 14.08
C ALA A 58 2.43 12.33 12.98
N THR A 59 2.02 11.08 13.02
CA THR A 59 2.52 10.00 12.18
C THR A 59 1.38 9.51 11.27
N PRO A 60 1.47 9.72 9.96
CA PRO A 60 0.59 9.07 9.00
C PRO A 60 0.72 7.55 9.10
N VAL A 61 -0.39 6.83 9.09
CA VAL A 61 -0.45 5.36 9.20
C VAL A 61 -1.48 4.78 8.23
N LEU A 62 -1.21 3.56 7.77
CA LEU A 62 -2.13 2.74 6.98
C LEU A 62 -2.48 1.48 7.77
N TRP A 63 -3.72 1.01 7.60
CA TRP A 63 -4.19 -0.23 8.22
C TRP A 63 -5.01 -1.06 7.23
N THR A 64 -4.95 -2.37 7.44
CA THR A 64 -5.94 -3.31 6.95
C THR A 64 -7.18 -3.21 7.85
N GLY A 65 -8.38 -3.36 7.27
CA GLY A 65 -9.63 -3.38 8.03
C GLY A 65 -9.79 -4.66 8.88
N GLY A 66 -9.04 -5.71 8.55
CA GLY A 66 -9.04 -6.99 9.23
C GLY A 66 -7.65 -7.63 9.33
N SER A 67 -7.63 -8.93 9.58
CA SER A 67 -6.39 -9.72 9.60
C SER A 67 -5.66 -9.65 8.26
N VAL A 68 -4.33 -9.72 8.29
CA VAL A 68 -3.52 -9.88 7.09
C VAL A 68 -3.87 -11.20 6.41
N GLU A 69 -4.11 -11.16 5.12
CA GLU A 69 -4.48 -12.31 4.30
C GLU A 69 -3.26 -12.82 3.54
N SER A 70 -3.04 -14.13 3.60
CA SER A 70 -1.99 -14.78 2.81
C SER A 70 -2.32 -14.71 1.31
N GLY A 71 -1.30 -14.50 0.49
CA GLY A 71 -1.48 -14.34 -0.96
C GLY A 71 -2.05 -12.99 -1.39
N VAL A 72 -2.16 -12.02 -0.47
CA VAL A 72 -2.50 -10.63 -0.78
C VAL A 72 -1.23 -9.78 -0.79
N LEU A 73 -1.09 -8.94 -1.81
CA LEU A 73 -0.02 -7.96 -1.89
C LEU A 73 -0.40 -6.69 -1.13
N TYR A 74 0.39 -6.35 -0.12
CA TYR A 74 0.27 -5.09 0.61
C TYR A 74 1.38 -4.15 0.14
N ALA A 75 0.99 -3.04 -0.47
CA ALA A 75 1.92 -2.05 -1.03
C ALA A 75 1.49 -0.64 -0.65
N ALA A 76 2.45 0.20 -0.27
CA ALA A 76 2.23 1.58 0.10
C ALA A 76 3.32 2.48 -0.50
N ALA A 77 2.94 3.70 -0.86
CA ALA A 77 3.88 4.77 -1.16
C ALA A 77 4.07 5.66 0.08
N VAL A 78 5.33 6.02 0.36
CA VAL A 78 5.68 7.03 1.36
C VAL A 78 6.05 8.31 0.62
N HIS A 79 5.38 9.40 0.95
CA HIS A 79 5.67 10.71 0.40
C HIS A 79 6.37 11.59 1.44
N LEU A 80 7.46 12.22 1.02
CA LEU A 80 8.13 13.27 1.77
C LEU A 80 8.51 14.40 0.82
N GLY A 81 7.89 15.57 0.96
CA GLY A 81 8.06 16.65 -0.02
C GLY A 81 7.50 17.99 0.42
N GLY A 82 7.64 19.01 -0.42
CA GLY A 82 7.15 20.37 -0.13
C GLY A 82 5.71 20.65 -0.58
N ALA A 83 5.04 19.67 -1.18
CA ALA A 83 3.67 19.77 -1.67
C ALA A 83 2.97 18.43 -1.47
N ALA A 84 1.63 18.42 -1.45
CA ALA A 84 0.89 17.16 -1.47
C ALA A 84 1.24 16.36 -2.74
N PRO A 85 1.29 15.01 -2.64
CA PRO A 85 1.53 14.17 -3.82
C PRO A 85 0.44 14.40 -4.87
N ASP A 86 0.84 14.59 -6.13
CA ASP A 86 -0.09 14.62 -7.25
C ASP A 86 -0.57 13.18 -7.52
N PRO A 87 -1.90 12.93 -7.54
CA PRO A 87 -2.42 11.60 -7.84
C PRO A 87 -1.92 11.01 -9.16
N ARG A 88 -1.55 11.86 -10.13
CA ARG A 88 -1.00 11.45 -11.44
C ARG A 88 0.43 10.93 -11.36
N ASP A 89 1.14 11.24 -10.28
CA ASP A 89 2.52 10.81 -10.04
C ASP A 89 2.58 9.50 -9.21
N VAL A 90 1.42 8.98 -8.78
CA VAL A 90 1.35 7.78 -7.94
C VAL A 90 1.46 6.53 -8.82
N PRO A 91 2.40 5.61 -8.53
CA PRO A 91 2.51 4.38 -9.29
C PRO A 91 1.33 3.44 -9.04
N ASP A 92 1.09 2.56 -10.00
CA ASP A 92 0.22 1.41 -9.82
C ASP A 92 1.02 0.18 -9.44
N VAL A 93 0.48 -0.67 -8.58
CA VAL A 93 1.16 -1.87 -8.10
C VAL A 93 0.26 -3.08 -8.25
N THR A 94 0.73 -4.09 -8.97
CA THR A 94 0.03 -5.37 -9.14
C THR A 94 0.90 -6.52 -8.65
N GLY A 95 0.26 -7.59 -8.17
CA GLY A 95 0.92 -8.80 -7.70
C GLY A 95 0.70 -9.98 -8.65
N ARG A 96 1.74 -10.80 -8.82
CA ARG A 96 1.67 -12.13 -9.43
C ARG A 96 2.18 -13.16 -8.44
N PHE A 97 1.43 -14.24 -8.29
CA PHE A 97 1.74 -15.34 -7.37
C PHE A 97 1.97 -16.63 -8.16
N GLU A 98 3.09 -17.30 -7.91
CA GLU A 98 3.48 -18.58 -8.49
C GLU A 98 3.87 -19.53 -7.35
N GLY A 99 2.89 -20.27 -6.84
CA GLY A 99 3.06 -21.04 -5.61
C GLY A 99 3.39 -20.10 -4.44
N PRO A 100 4.45 -20.37 -3.65
CA PRO A 100 4.85 -19.51 -2.53
C PRO A 100 5.61 -18.25 -2.96
N VAL A 101 5.95 -18.11 -4.25
CA VAL A 101 6.72 -16.98 -4.77
C VAL A 101 5.77 -15.87 -5.20
N ALA A 102 5.97 -14.67 -4.68
CA ALA A 102 5.24 -13.48 -5.10
C ALA A 102 6.17 -12.50 -5.82
N THR A 103 5.64 -11.85 -6.86
CA THR A 103 6.32 -10.78 -7.60
C THR A 103 5.40 -9.58 -7.69
N ALA A 104 5.87 -8.43 -7.23
CA ALA A 104 5.19 -7.15 -7.42
C ALA A 104 5.70 -6.47 -8.68
N VAL A 105 4.79 -5.94 -9.49
CA VAL A 105 5.09 -5.10 -10.66
C VAL A 105 4.63 -3.69 -10.34
N VAL A 106 5.57 -2.75 -10.37
CA VAL A 106 5.33 -1.33 -10.17
C VAL A 106 5.28 -0.67 -11.55
N SER A 107 4.14 -0.07 -11.90
CA SER A 107 3.98 0.69 -13.14
C SER A 107 3.99 2.18 -12.81
N TRP A 108 5.03 2.86 -13.28
CA TRP A 108 5.19 4.29 -13.10
C TRP A 108 4.39 5.08 -14.15
N PRO A 109 3.94 6.30 -13.84
CA PRO A 109 3.16 7.13 -14.77
C PRO A 109 3.90 7.49 -16.07
N ASP A 110 5.23 7.47 -16.06
CA ASP A 110 6.06 7.68 -17.24
C ASP A 110 6.17 6.45 -18.16
N GLY A 111 5.51 5.34 -17.78
CA GLY A 111 5.50 4.07 -18.50
C GLY A 111 6.64 3.12 -18.13
N ILE A 112 7.57 3.52 -17.26
CA ILE A 112 8.59 2.63 -16.72
C ILE A 112 7.91 1.56 -15.86
N ARG A 113 8.49 0.35 -15.88
CA ARG A 113 8.04 -0.76 -15.03
C ARG A 113 9.19 -1.37 -14.28
N ASP A 114 9.03 -1.49 -12.98
CA ASP A 114 9.93 -2.24 -12.12
C ASP A 114 9.29 -3.53 -11.65
N THR A 115 10.12 -4.53 -11.38
CA THR A 115 9.68 -5.84 -10.89
C THR A 115 10.45 -6.18 -9.62
N VAL A 116 9.71 -6.44 -8.54
CA VAL A 116 10.26 -6.77 -7.23
C VAL A 116 9.85 -8.20 -6.89
N ARG A 117 10.83 -9.10 -6.73
CA ARG A 117 10.59 -10.43 -6.20
C ARG A 117 10.49 -10.35 -4.68
N LEU A 118 9.40 -10.86 -4.13
CA LEU A 118 9.18 -10.91 -2.69
C LEU A 118 9.71 -12.24 -2.14
N PRO A 119 10.23 -12.25 -0.90
CA PRO A 119 10.60 -13.49 -0.25
C PRO A 119 9.38 -14.39 -0.11
N ALA A 120 9.58 -15.70 -0.27
CA ALA A 120 8.54 -16.66 0.04
C ALA A 120 8.24 -16.61 1.55
N PRO A 121 6.98 -16.85 1.96
CA PRO A 121 6.66 -17.03 3.37
C PRO A 121 7.53 -18.14 3.97
N GLU A 122 8.06 -17.94 5.17
CA GLU A 122 8.68 -19.03 5.92
C GLU A 122 7.60 -20.06 6.25
N GLU A 123 7.93 -21.36 6.12
CA GLU A 123 7.02 -22.41 6.59
C GLU A 123 6.84 -22.24 8.11
N PRO A 124 5.60 -22.34 8.62
CA PRO A 124 5.39 -22.24 10.06
C PRO A 124 6.19 -23.35 10.74
N GLU A 125 7.09 -22.98 11.65
CA GLU A 125 7.79 -23.94 12.50
C GLU A 125 6.74 -24.80 13.21
N GLU A 126 6.71 -26.10 12.94
CA GLU A 126 5.83 -27.01 13.66
C GLU A 126 6.19 -26.92 15.15
N PRO A 127 5.21 -26.72 16.05
CA PRO A 127 5.49 -26.61 17.46
C PRO A 127 6.21 -27.88 17.90
N GLU A 128 7.46 -27.76 18.38
CA GLU A 128 8.21 -28.88 18.92
C GLU A 128 7.32 -29.60 19.94
N GLU A 129 6.86 -30.81 19.59
CA GLU A 129 6.20 -31.68 20.55
C GLU A 129 7.19 -31.90 21.69
N SER A 130 6.95 -31.18 22.79
CA SER A 130 7.69 -31.26 24.04
C SER A 130 7.72 -32.72 24.48
N ASN A 131 8.77 -33.43 24.10
CA ASN A 131 9.17 -34.72 24.66
C ASN A 131 9.55 -34.49 26.14
N ARG A 132 8.55 -34.40 27.00
CA ARG A 132 8.70 -34.68 28.43
C ARG A 132 8.54 -36.19 28.62
N ALA A 133 9.68 -36.86 28.68
CA ALA A 133 9.82 -38.15 29.36
C ALA A 133 9.77 -37.95 30.88
#